data_AF-A0A7C5JPS5-F1
#
_entry.id   AF-A0A7C5JPS5-F1
#
_cell.length_a   1.000
_cell.length_b   1.000
_cell.length_c   1.000
_cell.angle_alpha   90.00
_cell.angle_beta   90.00
_cell.angle_gamma   90.00
#
_symmetry.space_group_name_H-M   'P 1'
#
loop_
_entity.id
_entity.type
_entity.pdbx_description
1 polymer ?
#
loop_
_entity_poly.entity_id
_entity_poly.type
_entity_poly.pdbx_seq_one_letter_code
_entity_poly.pdbx_strand_id
1 'polypeptide(L)'
;MKENRSKTIIITAVVALHAFLIICIIQGCGTLSPLKRSEPEKKPEISKVPMPEPEPVKPEPAKEEIKIPTTPAVEEKEPSPVTTTRYVVRSGDTLAKIAKEYNLQVAEIVALNKIKDPNKIRAGQVILLPGNIKIKPASAKPSSGSHTGATKPSSAEGALAVSGGEEYVVKPGDSLSEIAKAHGTTVKALKEANALTTDKIIVGQKLKVPGRVA
;
A
#
# COMPACT_ATOMS: atom_id res chain seq x y z
N MET A 1 55.35 18.57 -6.73
CA MET A 1 54.69 18.56 -8.07
C MET A 1 54.15 17.19 -8.51
N LYS A 2 54.53 16.06 -7.89
CA LYS A 2 54.12 14.70 -8.33
C LYS A 2 52.68 14.32 -7.91
N GLU A 3 52.22 14.82 -6.77
CA GLU A 3 50.92 14.45 -6.18
C GLU A 3 49.71 15.02 -6.95
N ASN A 4 49.83 16.24 -7.49
CA ASN A 4 48.73 16.87 -8.23
C ASN A 4 48.50 16.19 -9.59
N ARG A 5 49.55 15.63 -10.21
CA ARG A 5 49.43 14.89 -11.47
C ARG A 5 48.65 13.58 -11.29
N SER A 6 48.83 12.89 -10.16
CA SER A 6 48.09 11.66 -9.85
C SER A 6 46.60 11.94 -9.65
N LYS A 7 46.27 12.99 -8.89
CA LYS A 7 44.87 13.39 -8.66
C LYS A 7 44.18 13.80 -9.97
N THR A 8 44.87 14.51 -10.87
CA THR A 8 44.33 14.86 -12.19
C THR A 8 44.09 13.62 -13.06
N ILE A 9 45.00 12.63 -13.06
CA ILE A 9 44.85 11.39 -13.84
C ILE A 9 43.67 10.53 -13.35
N ILE A 10 43.47 10.46 -12.03
CA ILE A 10 42.34 9.69 -11.46
C ILE A 10 41.01 10.36 -11.81
N ILE A 11 40.93 11.69 -11.73
CA ILE A 11 39.71 12.44 -12.05
C ILE A 11 39.37 12.30 -13.55
N THR A 12 40.35 12.39 -14.45
CA THR A 12 40.08 12.24 -15.89
C THR A 12 39.69 10.81 -16.26
N ALA A 13 40.26 9.79 -15.60
CA ALA A 13 39.88 8.39 -15.82
C ALA A 13 38.44 8.09 -15.38
N VAL A 14 38.01 8.63 -14.23
CA VAL A 14 36.63 8.45 -13.72
C VAL A 14 35.61 9.15 -14.62
N VAL A 15 35.91 10.37 -15.07
CA VAL A 15 35.04 11.13 -15.98
C VAL A 15 34.92 10.43 -17.35
N ALA A 16 36.01 9.86 -17.88
CA ALA A 16 35.99 9.10 -19.12
C ALA A 16 35.17 7.79 -19.00
N LEU A 17 35.26 7.10 -17.87
CA LEU A 17 34.48 5.88 -17.60
C LEU A 17 32.98 6.16 -17.50
N HIS A 18 32.61 7.27 -16.87
CA HIS A 18 31.20 7.70 -16.80
C HIS A 18 30.66 8.15 -18.15
N ALA A 19 31.45 8.86 -18.95
CA ALA A 19 31.04 9.24 -20.31
C ALA A 19 30.81 8.00 -21.21
N PHE A 20 31.63 6.96 -21.09
CA PHE A 20 31.47 5.72 -21.85
C PHE A 20 30.21 4.94 -21.44
N LEU A 21 29.91 4.88 -20.14
CA LEU A 21 28.71 4.20 -19.62
C LEU A 21 27.41 4.88 -20.08
N ILE A 22 27.41 6.21 -20.21
CA ILE A 22 26.26 6.98 -20.72
C ILE A 22 26.07 6.74 -22.23
N ILE A 23 27.15 6.58 -23.01
CA ILE A 23 27.07 6.27 -24.45
C ILE A 23 26.50 4.86 -24.68
N CYS A 24 26.86 3.88 -23.83
CA CYS A 24 26.32 2.52 -23.91
C CYS A 24 24.80 2.43 -23.67
N ILE A 25 24.22 3.37 -22.92
CA ILE A 25 22.77 3.43 -22.69
C ILE A 25 22.02 3.92 -23.95
N ILE A 26 22.68 4.70 -24.81
CA ILE A 26 22.05 5.31 -26.00
C ILE A 26 22.08 4.36 -27.22
N GLN A 27 23.04 3.43 -27.31
CA GLN A 27 23.15 2.50 -28.46
C GLN A 27 22.41 1.15 -28.28
N GLY A 28 21.67 0.96 -27.18
CA GLY A 28 21.09 -0.33 -26.78
C GLY A 28 19.60 -0.54 -27.06
N CYS A 29 19.06 -0.05 -28.18
CA CYS A 29 17.67 -0.40 -28.59
C CYS A 29 17.64 -0.82 -30.06
N GLY A 30 18.03 -2.07 -30.31
CA GLY A 30 17.97 -2.72 -31.62
C GLY A 30 17.25 -4.06 -31.53
N THR A 31 16.18 -4.18 -32.33
CA THR A 31 15.38 -5.39 -32.66
C THR A 31 14.20 -5.75 -31.73
N LEU A 32 13.10 -5.00 -31.89
CA LEU A 32 11.76 -5.50 -31.60
C LEU A 32 11.42 -6.62 -32.59
N SER A 33 11.33 -7.85 -32.09
CA SER A 33 10.72 -8.97 -32.82
C SER A 33 9.22 -8.72 -32.98
N PRO A 34 8.62 -8.94 -34.17
CA PRO A 34 7.19 -8.80 -34.34
C PRO A 34 6.46 -9.94 -33.60
N LEU A 35 5.54 -9.57 -32.71
CA LEU A 35 4.62 -10.50 -32.08
C LEU A 35 3.82 -11.23 -33.16
N LYS A 36 3.94 -12.55 -33.13
CA LYS A 36 3.24 -13.51 -33.96
C LYS A 36 1.73 -13.32 -33.75
N ARG A 37 1.05 -12.95 -34.83
CA ARG A 37 -0.40 -12.81 -34.95
C ARG A 37 -1.03 -14.17 -34.64
N SER A 38 -1.82 -14.25 -33.57
CA SER A 38 -2.66 -15.42 -33.28
C SER A 38 -3.79 -15.48 -34.30
N GLU A 39 -3.78 -16.57 -35.06
CA GLU A 39 -4.81 -16.99 -36.02
C GLU A 39 -6.14 -17.29 -35.31
N PRO A 40 -7.31 -17.08 -35.94
CA PRO A 40 -8.60 -17.33 -35.32
C PRO A 40 -8.83 -18.85 -35.14
N GLU A 41 -9.25 -19.23 -33.94
CA GLU A 41 -9.55 -20.61 -33.60
C GLU A 41 -10.66 -21.18 -34.48
N LYS A 42 -10.34 -22.33 -35.07
CA LYS A 42 -11.21 -23.17 -35.87
C LYS A 42 -12.16 -23.93 -34.95
N LYS A 43 -13.46 -23.70 -35.16
CA LYS A 43 -14.59 -24.47 -34.61
C LYS A 43 -14.38 -25.99 -34.78
N PRO A 44 -14.46 -26.81 -33.72
CA PRO A 44 -14.69 -28.24 -33.87
C PRO A 44 -16.20 -28.52 -33.92
N GLU A 45 -16.51 -29.33 -34.92
CA GLU A 45 -17.80 -29.83 -35.35
C GLU A 45 -18.32 -30.93 -34.41
N ILE A 46 -19.63 -30.95 -34.24
CA ILE A 46 -20.41 -31.85 -33.39
C ILE A 46 -20.29 -33.28 -33.91
N SER A 47 -19.78 -34.19 -33.08
CA SER A 47 -19.97 -35.64 -33.25
C SER A 47 -20.82 -36.19 -32.11
N LYS A 48 -21.93 -36.82 -32.51
CA LYS A 48 -22.93 -37.49 -31.69
C LYS A 48 -22.31 -38.61 -30.84
N VAL A 49 -22.70 -38.66 -29.57
CA VAL A 49 -22.71 -39.91 -28.79
C VAL A 49 -24.12 -40.09 -28.21
N PRO A 50 -24.73 -41.30 -28.28
CA PRO A 50 -26.10 -41.53 -27.82
C PRO A 50 -26.17 -41.59 -26.29
N MET A 51 -27.24 -41.00 -25.74
CA MET A 51 -27.69 -41.16 -24.36
C MET A 51 -27.96 -42.66 -24.04
N PRO A 52 -27.45 -43.21 -22.93
CA PRO A 52 -28.11 -44.33 -22.28
C PRO A 52 -29.30 -43.82 -21.46
N GLU A 53 -30.44 -44.45 -21.68
CA GLU A 53 -31.72 -44.23 -21.02
C GLU A 53 -31.66 -44.78 -19.58
N PRO A 54 -31.92 -43.98 -18.52
CA PRO A 54 -31.95 -44.48 -17.16
C PRO A 54 -33.28 -45.19 -16.86
N GLU A 55 -33.17 -46.42 -16.36
CA GLU A 55 -34.29 -47.25 -15.87
C GLU A 55 -35.09 -46.57 -14.74
N PRO A 56 -36.39 -46.94 -14.57
CA PRO A 56 -37.34 -46.14 -13.81
C PRO A 56 -37.30 -46.45 -12.31
N VAL A 57 -37.17 -45.41 -11.48
CA VAL A 57 -37.33 -45.52 -10.02
C VAL A 57 -38.67 -44.90 -9.61
N LYS A 58 -39.60 -45.75 -9.14
CA LYS A 58 -40.97 -45.43 -8.66
C LYS A 58 -40.93 -44.93 -7.19
N PRO A 59 -41.89 -44.13 -6.68
CA PRO A 59 -41.62 -42.92 -5.91
C PRO A 59 -41.84 -43.01 -4.37
N GLU A 60 -41.20 -42.04 -3.68
CA GLU A 60 -41.56 -41.28 -2.45
C GLU A 60 -42.17 -41.94 -1.19
N PRO A 61 -41.81 -41.45 0.02
CA PRO A 61 -42.41 -40.20 0.51
C PRO A 61 -41.48 -39.22 1.27
N ALA A 62 -41.60 -37.94 0.89
CA ALA A 62 -41.82 -36.73 1.69
C ALA A 62 -40.93 -36.33 2.90
N LYS A 63 -40.54 -35.04 2.82
CA LYS A 63 -40.36 -34.02 3.89
C LYS A 63 -39.04 -34.01 4.68
N GLU A 64 -38.10 -33.20 4.18
CA GLU A 64 -37.58 -32.08 4.99
C GLU A 64 -37.28 -30.87 4.09
N GLU A 65 -38.08 -29.82 4.30
CA GLU A 65 -38.12 -28.59 3.51
C GLU A 65 -36.94 -27.69 3.90
N ILE A 66 -35.80 -27.85 3.23
CA ILE A 66 -34.72 -26.86 3.28
C ILE A 66 -35.13 -25.72 2.35
N LYS A 67 -35.71 -24.68 2.96
CA LYS A 67 -36.02 -23.41 2.31
C LYS A 67 -34.75 -22.82 1.71
N ILE A 68 -34.57 -23.03 0.41
CA ILE A 68 -33.61 -22.29 -0.41
C ILE A 68 -34.09 -20.83 -0.35
N PRO A 69 -33.35 -19.87 0.24
CA PRO A 69 -33.66 -18.48 -0.01
C PRO A 69 -33.35 -18.23 -1.48
N THR A 70 -34.43 -18.25 -2.25
CA THR A 70 -34.66 -17.50 -3.47
C THR A 70 -33.65 -16.38 -3.63
N THR A 71 -32.87 -16.48 -4.70
CA THR A 71 -32.22 -15.37 -5.39
C THR A 71 -33.02 -14.09 -5.16
N PRO A 72 -32.50 -13.06 -4.47
CA PRO A 72 -33.13 -11.76 -4.54
C PRO A 72 -33.02 -11.35 -6.00
N ALA A 73 -34.15 -11.37 -6.70
CA ALA A 73 -34.33 -10.55 -7.88
C ALA A 73 -33.82 -9.17 -7.49
N VAL A 74 -32.74 -8.74 -8.14
CA VAL A 74 -32.28 -7.35 -8.07
C VAL A 74 -33.39 -6.56 -8.74
N GLU A 75 -34.36 -6.18 -7.92
CA GLU A 75 -35.36 -5.19 -8.22
C GLU A 75 -34.57 -3.91 -8.50
N GLU A 76 -34.58 -3.50 -9.77
CA GLU A 76 -34.01 -2.27 -10.28
C GLU A 76 -34.75 -1.09 -9.65
N LYS A 77 -34.41 -0.81 -8.40
CA LYS A 77 -34.94 0.32 -7.66
C LYS A 77 -34.23 1.56 -8.19
N GLU A 78 -35.00 2.44 -8.84
CA GLU A 78 -34.54 3.72 -9.35
C GLU A 78 -33.64 4.45 -8.32
N PRO A 79 -32.48 5.01 -8.73
CA PRO A 79 -31.50 5.55 -7.82
C PRO A 79 -32.05 6.76 -7.09
N SER A 80 -32.51 6.55 -5.85
CA SER A 80 -32.76 7.62 -4.90
C SER A 80 -31.46 8.41 -4.69
N PRO A 81 -31.51 9.74 -4.50
CA PRO A 81 -30.31 10.56 -4.35
C PRO A 81 -29.50 10.08 -3.13
N VAL A 82 -28.32 9.51 -3.39
CA VAL A 82 -27.39 9.10 -2.33
C VAL A 82 -26.79 10.35 -1.70
N THR A 83 -27.11 10.57 -0.42
CA THR A 83 -26.46 11.63 0.36
C THR A 83 -25.02 11.22 0.63
N THR A 84 -24.10 12.18 0.69
CA THR A 84 -22.68 11.92 0.95
C THR A 84 -22.11 12.92 1.94
N THR A 85 -21.20 12.48 2.78
CA THR A 85 -20.47 13.30 3.75
C THR A 85 -18.97 13.30 3.43
N ARG A 86 -18.31 14.47 3.41
CA ARG A 86 -16.84 14.55 3.23
C ARG A 86 -16.10 14.22 4.51
N TYR A 87 -15.16 13.29 4.43
CA TYR A 87 -14.25 12.90 5.50
C TYR A 87 -12.80 13.18 5.10
N VAL A 88 -12.03 13.85 5.96
CA VAL A 88 -10.58 14.02 5.79
C VAL A 88 -9.87 12.91 6.55
N VAL A 89 -9.20 12.02 5.81
CA VAL A 89 -8.44 10.89 6.36
C VAL A 89 -7.38 11.42 7.34
N ARG A 90 -7.33 10.84 8.54
CA ARG A 90 -6.39 11.22 9.59
C ARG A 90 -5.18 10.32 9.59
N SER A 91 -4.14 10.71 10.32
CA SER A 91 -2.98 9.85 10.55
C SER A 91 -3.42 8.57 11.27
N GLY A 92 -3.05 7.40 10.72
CA GLY A 92 -3.40 6.09 11.27
C GLY A 92 -4.76 5.52 10.84
N ASP A 93 -5.53 6.25 10.04
CA ASP A 93 -6.79 5.78 9.48
C ASP A 93 -6.57 4.70 8.41
N THR A 94 -7.45 3.71 8.40
CA THR A 94 -7.62 2.75 7.30
C THR A 94 -9.09 2.73 6.89
N LEU A 95 -9.39 2.33 5.64
CA LEU A 95 -10.79 2.23 5.22
C LEU A 95 -11.60 1.29 6.13
N ALA A 96 -11.00 0.22 6.64
CA ALA A 96 -11.65 -0.68 7.58
C ALA A 96 -11.96 -0.01 8.93
N LYS A 97 -11.05 0.79 9.48
CA LYS A 97 -11.28 1.54 10.74
C LYS A 97 -12.39 2.57 10.57
N ILE A 98 -12.33 3.35 9.48
CA ILE A 98 -13.34 4.37 9.16
C ILE A 98 -14.71 3.69 8.96
N ALA A 99 -14.76 2.63 8.15
CA ALA A 99 -15.98 1.88 7.90
C ALA A 99 -16.59 1.35 9.20
N LYS A 100 -15.76 0.74 10.07
CA LYS A 100 -16.22 0.26 11.37
C LYS A 100 -16.70 1.39 12.29
N GLU A 101 -16.00 2.51 12.33
CA GLU A 101 -16.36 3.65 13.18
C GLU A 101 -17.72 4.25 12.80
N TYR A 102 -18.04 4.28 11.52
CA TYR A 102 -19.29 4.85 11.00
C TYR A 102 -20.33 3.80 10.57
N ASN A 103 -20.11 2.53 10.91
CA ASN A 103 -20.99 1.40 10.56
C ASN A 103 -21.28 1.29 9.04
N LEU A 104 -20.26 1.48 8.22
CA LEU A 104 -20.31 1.41 6.76
C LEU A 104 -19.64 0.14 6.23
N GLN A 105 -19.89 -0.15 4.95
CA GLN A 105 -19.13 -1.19 4.24
C GLN A 105 -17.94 -0.59 3.50
N VAL A 106 -16.78 -1.26 3.59
CA VAL A 106 -15.57 -0.83 2.87
C VAL A 106 -15.80 -0.81 1.36
N ALA A 107 -16.51 -1.80 0.82
CA ALA A 107 -16.82 -1.89 -0.61
C ALA A 107 -17.61 -0.67 -1.12
N GLU A 108 -18.54 -0.18 -0.31
CA GLU A 108 -19.36 0.99 -0.63
C GLU A 108 -18.52 2.27 -0.68
N ILE A 109 -17.64 2.47 0.30
CA ILE A 109 -16.70 3.61 0.32
C ILE A 109 -15.75 3.55 -0.89
N VAL A 110 -15.26 2.35 -1.22
CA VAL A 110 -14.35 2.13 -2.36
C VAL A 110 -15.03 2.48 -3.68
N ALA A 111 -16.25 1.99 -3.89
CA ALA A 111 -17.05 2.25 -5.09
C ALA A 111 -17.37 3.75 -5.24
N LEU A 112 -17.83 4.39 -4.15
CA LEU A 112 -18.19 5.81 -4.13
C LEU A 112 -17.00 6.72 -4.48
N ASN A 113 -15.79 6.35 -4.04
CA ASN A 113 -14.59 7.15 -4.22
C ASN A 113 -13.68 6.70 -5.37
N LYS A 114 -14.07 5.66 -6.12
CA LYS A 114 -13.26 5.07 -7.21
C LYS A 114 -11.85 4.70 -6.74
N ILE A 115 -11.73 4.19 -5.52
CA ILE A 115 -10.44 3.83 -4.92
C ILE A 115 -9.95 2.52 -5.56
N LYS A 116 -8.81 2.58 -6.25
CA LYS A 116 -8.23 1.39 -6.90
C LYS A 116 -7.67 0.37 -5.91
N ASP A 117 -7.09 0.86 -4.83
CA ASP A 117 -6.47 0.02 -3.79
C ASP A 117 -6.97 0.48 -2.41
N PRO A 118 -7.83 -0.32 -1.74
CA PRO A 118 -8.40 0.01 -0.44
C PRO A 118 -7.37 0.27 0.66
N ASN A 119 -6.14 -0.25 0.52
CA ASN A 119 -5.08 -0.12 1.51
C ASN A 119 -4.19 1.12 1.29
N LYS A 120 -4.43 1.91 0.23
CA LYS A 120 -3.58 3.04 -0.18
C LYS A 120 -4.22 4.42 0.05
N ILE A 121 -5.00 4.58 1.11
CA ILE A 121 -5.47 5.90 1.54
C ILE A 121 -4.38 6.65 2.32
N ARG A 122 -4.37 7.99 2.26
CA ARG A 122 -3.35 8.83 2.91
C ARG A 122 -3.96 9.85 3.85
N ALA A 123 -3.28 10.19 4.93
CA ALA A 123 -3.67 11.31 5.78
C ALA A 123 -3.80 12.62 4.96
N GLY A 124 -4.82 13.42 5.26
CA GLY A 124 -5.19 14.62 4.51
C GLY A 124 -6.02 14.35 3.24
N GLN A 125 -6.12 13.09 2.79
CA GLN A 125 -6.98 12.74 1.66
C GLN A 125 -8.44 12.97 2.01
N VAL A 126 -9.18 13.64 1.14
CA VAL A 126 -10.62 13.77 1.26
C VAL A 126 -11.29 12.58 0.59
N ILE A 127 -12.13 11.87 1.33
CA ILE A 127 -13.00 10.80 0.82
C ILE A 127 -14.47 11.14 1.11
N LEU A 128 -15.37 10.58 0.32
CA LEU A 128 -16.81 10.65 0.50
C LEU A 128 -17.28 9.41 1.26
N LEU A 129 -18.09 9.63 2.28
CA LEU A 129 -18.80 8.55 2.98
C LEU A 129 -20.28 8.61 2.56
N PRO A 130 -20.92 7.47 2.30
CA PRO A 130 -22.35 7.40 2.02
C PRO A 130 -23.17 7.84 3.25
N GLY A 131 -24.28 8.51 3.01
CA GLY A 131 -25.19 9.01 4.04
C GLY A 131 -24.81 10.39 4.59
N ASN A 132 -25.66 10.87 5.50
CA ASN A 132 -25.45 12.11 6.26
C ASN A 132 -24.87 11.76 7.64
N ILE A 133 -23.54 11.70 7.73
CA ILE A 133 -22.81 11.20 8.89
C ILE A 133 -22.36 12.36 9.76
N LYS A 134 -22.62 12.28 11.07
CA LYS A 134 -22.04 13.19 12.05
C LYS A 134 -20.58 12.82 12.28
N ILE A 135 -19.68 13.47 11.55
CA ILE A 135 -18.25 13.21 11.66
C ILE A 135 -17.75 13.87 12.95
N LYS A 136 -17.17 13.06 13.84
CA LYS A 136 -16.49 13.56 15.02
C LYS A 136 -15.44 14.57 14.58
N PRO A 137 -15.38 15.81 15.11
CA PRO A 137 -14.38 16.78 14.70
C PRO A 137 -12.98 16.16 14.78
N ALA A 138 -12.22 16.26 13.69
CA ALA A 138 -10.80 15.96 13.77
C ALA A 138 -10.23 16.93 14.80
N SER A 139 -9.64 16.39 15.87
CA SER A 139 -8.93 17.22 16.85
C SER A 139 -7.79 17.89 16.09
N ALA A 140 -8.03 19.13 15.64
CA ALA A 140 -7.12 19.88 14.81
C ALA A 140 -5.91 20.26 15.67
N LYS A 141 -4.93 19.38 15.74
CA LYS A 141 -3.58 19.80 16.06
C LYS A 141 -2.88 20.07 14.73
N PRO A 142 -2.50 21.33 14.42
CA PRO A 142 -1.68 21.59 13.26
C PRO A 142 -0.32 20.93 13.51
N SER A 143 0.06 19.97 12.67
CA SER A 143 1.42 19.49 12.59
C SER A 143 1.95 19.76 11.19
N SER A 144 2.17 21.05 10.93
CA SER A 144 3.32 21.48 10.16
C SER A 144 4.20 22.23 11.15
N GLY A 145 5.29 21.59 11.54
CA GLY A 145 6.26 22.11 12.48
C GLY A 145 7.53 21.30 12.34
N SER A 146 8.35 21.70 11.38
CA SER A 146 9.80 21.60 11.49
C SER A 146 10.21 21.83 12.95
N HIS A 147 10.71 20.80 13.62
CA HIS A 147 11.32 20.95 14.93
C HIS A 147 12.75 21.46 14.77
N THR A 148 12.87 22.74 14.43
CA THR A 148 13.99 23.57 14.89
C THR A 148 13.51 24.36 16.10
N GLY A 149 14.12 24.12 17.26
CA GLY A 149 14.17 25.12 18.34
C GLY A 149 13.37 24.83 19.62
N ALA A 150 14.05 24.17 20.56
CA ALA A 150 14.12 24.54 21.98
C ALA A 150 12.83 24.66 22.82
N THR A 151 12.50 23.58 23.52
CA THR A 151 12.35 23.68 24.98
C THR A 151 13.15 22.57 25.66
N LYS A 152 14.07 23.04 26.50
CA LYS A 152 14.93 22.31 27.42
C LYS A 152 14.07 21.55 28.45
N PRO A 153 14.33 20.25 28.64
CA PRO A 153 14.84 19.73 29.90
C PRO A 153 16.25 19.19 29.63
N SER A 154 17.31 19.94 29.91
CA SER A 154 18.07 19.89 31.16
C SER A 154 18.45 18.46 31.58
N SER A 155 19.46 17.95 30.88
CA SER A 155 20.59 17.13 31.36
C SER A 155 20.37 16.15 32.51
N ALA A 156 20.46 14.87 32.15
CA ALA A 156 21.35 13.85 32.72
C ALA A 156 20.97 12.55 31.99
N GLU A 157 21.81 11.66 31.51
CA GLU A 157 23.26 11.49 31.44
C GLU A 157 23.42 10.36 30.39
N GLY A 158 24.54 10.27 29.69
CA GLY A 158 24.71 9.41 28.51
C GLY A 158 24.22 7.96 28.66
N ALA A 159 23.39 7.52 27.71
CA ALA A 159 23.16 6.10 27.47
C ALA A 159 23.74 5.74 26.11
N LEU A 160 24.81 4.95 26.18
CA LEU A 160 25.46 4.25 25.09
C LEU A 160 24.43 3.79 24.05
N ALA A 161 24.62 4.23 22.80
CA ALA A 161 23.96 3.60 21.67
C ALA A 161 24.36 2.12 21.66
N VAL A 162 23.50 1.27 22.23
CA VAL A 162 23.65 -0.18 22.11
C VAL A 162 23.51 -0.48 20.62
N SER A 163 24.65 -0.80 20.01
CA SER A 163 24.84 -1.29 18.65
C SER A 163 24.27 -2.72 18.48
N GLY A 164 23.09 -2.98 19.05
CA GLY A 164 22.31 -4.20 18.85
C GLY A 164 21.08 -3.83 18.04
N GLY A 165 21.27 -3.47 16.77
CA GLY A 165 20.16 -3.09 15.90
C GLY A 165 19.36 -4.33 15.51
N GLU A 166 18.14 -4.47 16.03
CA GLU A 166 17.22 -5.51 15.57
C GLU A 166 16.79 -5.19 14.14
N GLU A 167 16.83 -6.18 13.24
CA GLU A 167 16.22 -6.04 11.92
C GLU A 167 14.71 -6.16 12.05
N TYR A 168 13.99 -5.09 11.69
CA TYR A 168 12.54 -5.07 11.63
C TYR A 168 12.06 -5.06 10.18
N VAL A 169 11.12 -5.95 9.85
CA VAL A 169 10.46 -5.96 8.54
C VAL A 169 9.17 -5.15 8.63
N VAL A 170 9.10 -4.06 7.88
CA VAL A 170 7.93 -3.17 7.84
C VAL A 170 6.68 -3.94 7.45
N LYS A 171 5.67 -3.91 8.31
CA LYS A 171 4.38 -4.57 8.11
C LYS A 171 3.36 -3.62 7.45
N PRO A 172 2.30 -4.16 6.84
CA PRO A 172 1.20 -3.34 6.33
C PRO A 172 0.65 -2.41 7.42
N GLY A 173 0.72 -1.10 7.18
CA GLY A 173 0.18 -0.07 8.08
C GLY A 173 1.18 0.56 9.04
N ASP A 174 2.45 0.12 9.05
CA ASP A 174 3.47 0.71 9.91
C ASP A 174 3.86 2.13 9.49
N SER A 175 4.24 2.93 10.48
CA SER A 175 4.88 4.23 10.32
C SER A 175 6.20 4.31 11.09
N LEU A 176 7.14 5.15 10.66
CA LEU A 176 8.42 5.34 11.37
C LEU A 176 8.21 5.76 12.84
N SER A 177 7.18 6.56 13.11
CA SER A 177 6.86 7.04 14.46
C SER A 177 6.37 5.92 15.38
N GLU A 178 5.54 5.01 14.88
CA GLU A 178 5.02 3.89 15.66
C GLU A 178 6.10 2.83 15.90
N ILE A 179 6.91 2.51 14.88
CA ILE A 179 8.07 1.62 15.02
C ILE A 179 9.05 2.20 16.04
N ALA A 180 9.39 3.49 15.90
CA ALA A 180 10.31 4.14 16.83
C ALA A 180 9.81 4.06 18.28
N LYS A 181 8.53 4.35 18.50
CA LYS A 181 7.91 4.26 19.83
C LYS A 181 7.90 2.84 20.38
N ALA A 182 7.56 1.85 19.56
CA ALA A 182 7.49 0.45 19.97
C ALA A 182 8.86 -0.09 20.40
N HIS A 183 9.93 0.36 19.74
CA HIS A 183 11.31 -0.07 20.02
C HIS A 183 12.08 0.91 20.93
N GLY A 184 11.40 1.92 21.49
CA GLY A 184 12.02 2.88 22.40
C GLY A 184 13.13 3.73 21.76
N THR A 185 13.04 3.98 20.46
CA THR A 185 14.00 4.81 19.71
C THR A 185 13.31 6.05 19.15
N THR A 186 14.01 6.84 18.35
CA THR A 186 13.47 8.05 17.72
C THR A 186 13.39 7.89 16.20
N VAL A 187 12.45 8.60 15.57
CA VAL A 187 12.34 8.63 14.09
C VAL A 187 13.65 9.09 13.47
N LYS A 188 14.32 10.08 14.09
CA LYS A 188 15.63 10.56 13.64
C LYS A 188 16.67 9.44 13.64
N ALA A 189 16.84 8.74 14.76
CA ALA A 189 17.80 7.64 14.87
C ALA A 189 17.47 6.50 13.89
N LEU A 190 16.18 6.19 13.71
CA LEU A 190 15.74 5.18 12.74
C LEU A 190 16.11 5.58 11.30
N LYS A 191 15.91 6.85 10.93
CA LYS A 191 16.24 7.36 9.61
C LYS A 191 17.74 7.38 9.36
N GLU A 192 18.51 7.82 10.35
CA GLU A 192 19.98 7.85 10.29
C GLU A 192 20.55 6.43 10.15
N ALA A 193 20.06 5.47 10.93
CA ALA A 193 20.49 4.07 10.87
C ALA A 193 20.20 3.38 9.52
N ASN A 194 19.26 3.93 8.74
CA ASN A 194 18.79 3.34 7.48
C ASN A 194 18.99 4.25 6.26
N ALA A 195 19.76 5.34 6.42
CA ALA A 195 19.97 6.35 5.37
C ALA A 195 18.67 6.87 4.71
N LEU A 196 17.59 6.99 5.49
CA LEU A 196 16.30 7.47 4.99
C LEU A 196 16.27 9.01 4.98
N THR A 197 16.06 9.58 3.80
CA THR A 197 15.91 11.03 3.63
C THR A 197 14.49 11.52 3.95
N THR A 198 13.49 10.63 3.83
CA THR A 198 12.07 10.94 4.04
C THR A 198 11.44 9.99 5.04
N ASP A 199 10.19 10.25 5.43
CA ASP A 199 9.45 9.40 6.36
C ASP A 199 8.74 8.23 5.65
N LYS A 200 9.01 8.06 4.35
CA LYS A 200 8.38 7.06 3.50
C LYS A 200 9.07 5.71 3.69
N ILE A 201 8.29 4.72 4.10
CA ILE A 201 8.69 3.32 4.21
C ILE A 201 7.74 2.43 3.41
N ILE A 202 8.23 1.26 2.97
CA ILE A 202 7.48 0.32 2.13
C ILE A 202 7.31 -0.99 2.90
N VAL A 203 6.14 -1.63 2.78
CA VAL A 203 5.91 -2.96 3.35
C VAL A 203 6.96 -3.95 2.84
N GLY A 204 7.51 -4.76 3.75
CA GLY A 204 8.60 -5.70 3.48
C GLY A 204 9.99 -5.07 3.52
N GLN A 205 10.09 -3.74 3.63
CA GLN A 205 11.38 -3.06 3.82
C GLN A 205 11.99 -3.50 5.14
N LYS A 206 13.27 -3.90 5.10
CA LYS A 206 14.05 -4.18 6.30
C LYS A 206 14.62 -2.87 6.85
N LEU A 207 14.39 -2.62 8.13
CA LEU A 207 14.91 -1.48 8.87
C LEU A 207 15.82 -1.98 9.97
N LYS A 208 17.01 -1.39 10.06
CA LYS A 208 17.87 -1.48 11.24
C LYS A 208 17.27 -0.60 12.31
N VAL A 209 16.71 -1.20 13.36
CA VAL A 209 16.11 -0.46 14.46
C VAL A 209 17.17 -0.29 15.54
N PRO A 210 17.79 0.90 15.70
CA PRO A 210 18.73 1.11 16.78
C PRO A 210 18.03 0.92 18.12
N GLY A 211 18.76 0.32 19.06
CA GLY A 211 18.27 0.08 20.42
C GLY A 211 17.86 1.38 21.12
N ARG A 212 17.27 1.22 22.31
CA ARG A 212 16.65 2.30 23.06
C ARG A 212 17.56 3.52 23.16
N VAL A 213 17.11 4.65 22.64
CA VAL A 213 17.78 5.95 22.81
C VAL A 213 17.11 6.57 24.04
N ALA A 214 17.79 6.49 25.19
CA ALA A 214 17.26 6.99 26.46
C ALA A 214 17.12 8.52 26.47
#